data_AF-A0A7Y4YSH2-F1
#
_entry.id   AF-A0A7Y4YSH2-F1
#
_cell.length_a   1.000
_cell.length_b   1.000
_cell.length_c   1.000
_cell.angle_alpha   90.00
_cell.angle_beta   90.00
_cell.angle_gamma   90.00
#
_symmetry.space_group_name_H-M   'P 1'
#
loop_
_entity.id
_entity.type
_entity.pdbx_description
1 polymer ?
#
loop_
_entity_poly.entity_id
_entity_poly.type
_entity_poly.pdbx_seq_one_letter_code
_entity_poly.pdbx_strand_id
1 'polypeptide(L)'
;MQTIGKYEIVSELGTGATSTVYLAIDPFSGQQVAIKLFDLKHLNNTNTAKVFRKLLMTEASLAGKLTHPHIVKILDAVLEDDLNYMVMEYVAGSTLEQYAEVDNLLPISTVAEIAYKCCKALEYAQHQGVIHRDIKPANILFYGESNIKISDFGAATLVGSQTTQVSGIGSPAYMSPEQVKELKVSHQTDIYSLGVTLYKLLTGKLPFDASNNHSMIYHIINIDPPPPSSYRPETSAELDAIVLRAMEKDVAKRYQTWEEFAHDLVGFSRKIETTQGEIFDTEKFDILRTLSFFKNFNDVELWETLRISRWRKITAKEHILRDGETGCCFYIMAQGTVRVSKNGRLFNLLHKGDCFGEMAHFLERSFKRSTDVIAKTDALLIEIDPDVLMHATTDCRFQFGDAFLHMLMKRLSVANTRISHLLAYQNEVEEEE
;
A
#
# COMPACT_ATOMS: atom_id res chain seq x y z
N MET A 1 -5.95 15.11 33.45
CA MET A 1 -5.54 14.21 32.35
C MET A 1 -4.08 14.50 32.04
N GLN A 2 -3.27 13.48 31.82
CA GLN A 2 -1.88 13.66 31.42
C GLN A 2 -1.84 14.07 29.93
N THR A 3 -0.99 15.01 29.57
CA THR A 3 -0.87 15.52 28.19
C THR A 3 0.58 15.47 27.70
N ILE A 4 0.75 15.35 26.38
CA ILE A 4 2.02 15.60 25.69
C ILE A 4 1.77 16.74 24.71
N GLY A 5 2.40 17.90 24.95
CA GLY A 5 2.05 19.13 24.25
C GLY A 5 0.55 19.44 24.43
N LYS A 6 -0.17 19.58 23.31
CA LYS A 6 -1.62 19.81 23.29
C LYS A 6 -2.46 18.52 23.38
N TYR A 7 -1.85 17.35 23.26
CA TYR A 7 -2.59 16.11 23.05
C TYR A 7 -2.91 15.41 24.37
N GLU A 8 -4.13 14.91 24.46
CA GLU A 8 -4.65 14.24 25.65
C GLU A 8 -4.33 12.75 25.62
N ILE A 9 -3.51 12.26 26.55
CA ILE A 9 -3.11 10.85 26.58
C ILE A 9 -4.30 9.98 26.99
N VAL A 10 -4.55 8.93 26.20
CA VAL A 10 -5.55 7.89 26.48
C VAL A 10 -4.88 6.69 27.12
N SER A 11 -3.82 6.16 26.50
CA SER A 11 -3.10 4.98 26.98
C SER A 11 -1.69 4.90 26.40
N GLU A 12 -0.81 4.13 27.04
CA GLU A 12 0.45 3.71 26.42
C GLU A 12 0.19 2.60 25.38
N LEU A 13 0.84 2.68 24.23
CA LEU A 13 0.79 1.66 23.17
C LEU A 13 2.03 0.76 23.19
N GLY A 14 3.17 1.28 23.64
CA GLY A 14 4.39 0.49 23.85
C GLY A 14 5.60 1.34 24.21
N THR A 15 6.56 0.73 24.88
CA THR A 15 7.83 1.36 25.27
C THR A 15 9.01 0.65 24.61
N GLY A 16 9.83 1.41 23.91
CA GLY A 16 11.11 0.98 23.34
C GLY A 16 12.31 1.47 24.14
N ALA A 17 13.52 1.25 23.62
CA ALA A 17 14.75 1.62 24.32
C ALA A 17 14.95 3.13 24.51
N THR A 18 14.42 3.95 23.59
CA THR A 18 14.66 5.41 23.55
C THR A 18 13.39 6.24 23.41
N SER A 19 12.23 5.60 23.37
CA SER A 19 10.96 6.27 23.18
C SER A 19 9.79 5.44 23.70
N THR A 20 8.73 6.11 24.11
CA THR A 20 7.44 5.50 24.44
C THR A 20 6.38 6.05 23.50
N VAL A 21 5.53 5.17 22.98
CA VAL A 21 4.42 5.51 22.09
C VAL A 21 3.13 5.52 22.89
N TYR A 22 2.36 6.61 22.78
CA TYR A 22 1.08 6.80 23.44
C TYR A 22 -0.05 6.94 22.42
N LEU A 23 -1.21 6.38 22.74
CA LEU A 23 -2.47 6.75 22.11
C LEU A 23 -2.94 8.06 22.75
N ALA A 24 -3.28 9.04 21.94
CA ALA A 24 -3.77 10.32 22.40
C ALA A 24 -4.92 10.83 21.53
N ILE A 25 -5.64 11.84 22.03
CA ILE A 25 -6.68 12.55 21.29
C ILE A 25 -6.16 13.96 20.98
N ASP A 26 -6.29 14.39 19.72
CA ASP A 26 -6.11 15.79 19.35
C ASP A 26 -7.36 16.58 19.77
N PRO A 27 -7.26 17.50 20.74
CA PRO A 27 -8.43 18.20 21.28
C PRO A 27 -9.14 19.09 20.25
N PHE A 28 -8.46 19.46 19.16
CA PHE A 28 -9.05 20.31 18.12
C PHE A 28 -9.88 19.50 17.12
N SER A 29 -9.36 18.37 16.65
CA SER A 29 -10.03 17.54 15.64
C SER A 29 -10.89 16.43 16.23
N GLY A 30 -10.68 16.08 17.51
CA GLY A 30 -11.30 14.92 18.16
C GLY A 30 -10.79 13.58 17.64
N GLN A 31 -9.77 13.56 16.78
CA GLN A 31 -9.22 12.32 16.21
C GLN A 31 -8.19 11.67 17.13
N GLN A 32 -8.11 10.35 17.07
CA GLN A 32 -7.06 9.57 17.71
C GLN A 32 -5.74 9.71 16.94
N VAL A 33 -4.65 9.89 17.68
CA VAL A 33 -3.29 10.00 17.15
C VAL A 33 -2.34 9.14 17.97
N ALA A 34 -1.24 8.70 17.35
CA ALA A 34 -0.13 8.06 18.05
C ALA A 34 0.98 9.09 18.31
N ILE A 35 1.48 9.16 19.54
CA ILE A 35 2.53 10.09 19.94
C ILE A 35 3.75 9.31 20.39
N LYS A 36 4.83 9.37 19.61
CA LYS A 36 6.13 8.82 19.98
C LYS A 36 6.89 9.89 20.76
N LEU A 37 6.99 9.71 22.08
CA LEU A 37 7.72 10.58 22.99
C LEU A 37 9.14 10.04 23.16
N PHE A 38 10.15 10.87 22.91
CA PHE A 38 11.54 10.48 22.99
C PHE A 38 12.14 10.88 24.35
N ASP A 39 12.75 9.91 25.04
CA ASP A 39 13.40 10.15 26.33
C ASP A 39 14.91 10.37 26.13
N LEU A 40 15.27 11.62 25.89
CA LEU A 40 16.67 12.03 25.73
C LEU A 40 17.38 12.31 27.07
N LYS A 41 16.64 12.33 28.20
CA LYS A 41 17.18 12.78 29.50
C LYS A 41 18.13 11.76 30.12
N HIS A 42 18.02 10.49 29.75
CA HIS A 42 18.90 9.41 30.21
C HIS A 42 20.17 9.24 29.37
N LEU A 43 20.35 10.00 28.29
CA LEU A 43 21.55 9.95 27.45
C LEU A 43 22.71 10.74 28.09
N ASN A 44 23.34 10.14 29.11
CA ASN A 44 24.45 10.72 29.87
C ASN A 44 25.74 10.99 29.05
N ASN A 45 25.81 10.53 27.79
CA ASN A 45 26.96 10.72 26.91
C ASN A 45 26.61 11.72 25.78
N THR A 46 27.37 12.82 25.72
CA THR A 46 27.15 13.93 24.76
C THR A 46 27.25 13.49 23.29
N ASN A 47 28.01 12.44 22.98
CA ASN A 47 28.09 11.92 21.61
C ASN A 47 26.86 11.07 21.24
N THR A 48 26.36 10.24 22.16
CA THR A 48 25.14 9.44 21.93
C THR A 48 23.91 10.32 21.78
N ALA A 49 23.78 11.36 22.63
CA ALA A 49 22.71 12.34 22.53
C ALA A 49 22.71 13.10 21.18
N LYS A 50 23.88 13.45 20.65
CA LYS A 50 24.01 14.09 19.33
C LYS A 50 23.53 13.19 18.19
N VAL A 51 23.87 11.89 18.23
CA VAL A 51 23.43 10.97 17.18
C VAL A 51 21.92 10.75 17.26
N PHE A 52 21.35 10.54 18.46
CA PHE A 52 19.89 10.45 18.61
C PHE A 52 19.19 11.72 18.13
N ARG A 53 19.67 12.91 18.49
CA ARG A 53 19.08 14.17 18.00
C ARG A 53 19.12 14.27 16.48
N LYS A 54 20.16 13.75 15.82
CA LYS A 54 20.23 13.69 14.35
C LYS A 54 19.22 12.70 13.75
N LEU A 55 19.01 11.54 14.38
CA LEU A 55 17.98 10.57 13.97
C LEU A 55 16.59 11.19 14.08
N LEU A 56 16.30 11.85 15.20
CA LEU A 56 15.05 12.57 15.43
C LEU A 56 14.81 13.69 14.41
N MET A 57 15.82 14.50 14.12
CA MET A 57 15.73 15.53 13.08
C MET A 57 15.47 14.92 11.70
N THR A 58 16.05 13.76 11.40
CA THR A 58 15.82 13.07 10.12
C THR A 58 14.37 12.59 10.02
N GLU A 59 13.86 11.90 11.04
CA GLU A 59 12.49 11.41 11.08
C GLU A 59 11.48 12.58 11.07
N ALA A 60 11.73 13.64 11.85
CA ALA A 60 10.92 14.86 11.83
C ALA A 60 10.95 15.55 10.46
N SER A 61 12.07 15.50 9.73
CA SER A 61 12.15 16.06 8.37
C SER A 61 11.32 15.30 7.34
N LEU A 62 10.81 14.10 7.68
CA LEU A 62 9.90 13.32 6.85
C LEU A 62 8.43 13.70 7.09
N ALA A 63 8.14 14.51 8.13
CA ALA A 63 6.81 15.04 8.39
C ALA A 63 6.24 15.74 7.14
N GLY A 64 5.05 15.31 6.72
CA GLY A 64 4.40 15.80 5.51
C GLY A 64 5.05 15.41 4.16
N LYS A 65 6.22 14.77 4.13
CA LYS A 65 6.90 14.37 2.87
C LYS A 65 6.43 13.02 2.34
N LEU A 66 6.23 12.05 3.23
CA LEU A 66 5.80 10.71 2.84
C LEU A 66 4.29 10.59 3.00
N THR A 67 3.58 10.49 1.87
CA THR A 67 2.14 10.23 1.83
C THR A 67 1.89 9.01 0.97
N HIS A 68 1.74 7.85 1.61
CA HIS A 68 1.48 6.59 0.95
C HIS A 68 0.55 5.72 1.81
N PRO A 69 -0.41 4.98 1.22
CA PRO A 69 -1.38 4.18 1.97
C PRO A 69 -0.73 3.17 2.93
N HIS A 70 0.43 2.64 2.55
CA HIS A 70 1.20 1.65 3.30
C HIS A 70 2.38 2.24 4.10
N ILE A 71 2.41 3.54 4.33
CA ILE A 71 3.35 4.20 5.26
C ILE A 71 2.53 4.93 6.32
N VAL A 72 2.99 4.88 7.58
CA VAL A 72 2.41 5.69 8.66
C VAL A 72 2.70 7.16 8.38
N LYS A 73 1.64 7.95 8.29
CA LYS A 73 1.72 9.39 8.10
C LYS A 73 2.19 10.07 9.38
N ILE A 74 3.30 10.80 9.26
CA ILE A 74 3.76 11.74 10.30
C ILE A 74 2.98 13.05 10.11
N LEU A 75 2.23 13.43 11.15
CA LEU A 75 1.35 14.60 11.16
C LEU A 75 2.10 15.85 11.63
N ASP A 76 2.91 15.72 12.69
CA ASP A 76 3.64 16.82 13.30
C ASP A 76 4.87 16.28 14.06
N ALA A 77 5.86 17.13 14.31
CA ALA A 77 7.03 16.80 15.11
C ALA A 77 7.52 18.03 15.89
N VAL A 78 7.72 17.84 17.20
CA VAL A 78 8.22 18.87 18.10
C VAL A 78 9.59 18.42 18.62
N LEU A 79 10.60 19.26 18.39
CA LEU A 79 11.98 19.03 18.80
C LEU A 79 12.49 20.23 19.61
N GLU A 80 12.07 20.31 20.88
CA GLU A 80 12.51 21.32 21.84
C GLU A 80 13.53 20.74 22.83
N ASP A 81 14.16 21.59 23.64
CA ASP A 81 15.25 21.15 24.52
C ASP A 81 14.79 20.18 25.62
N ASP A 82 13.56 20.32 26.14
CA ASP A 82 13.04 19.49 27.23
C ASP A 82 11.93 18.51 26.82
N LEU A 83 11.39 18.65 25.61
CA LEU A 83 10.25 17.87 25.12
C LEU A 83 10.41 17.56 23.64
N ASN A 84 10.54 16.27 23.32
CA ASN A 84 10.74 15.79 21.97
C ASN A 84 9.67 14.73 21.68
N TYR A 85 8.75 15.01 20.77
CA TYR A 85 7.73 14.04 20.37
C TYR A 85 7.33 14.16 18.91
N MET A 86 6.85 13.07 18.37
CA MET A 86 6.29 12.99 17.02
C MET A 86 4.83 12.56 17.09
N VAL A 87 4.00 13.22 16.30
CA VAL A 87 2.57 12.93 16.17
C VAL A 87 2.37 12.21 14.84
N MET A 88 1.72 11.06 14.89
CA MET A 88 1.48 10.18 13.75
C MET A 88 0.00 9.83 13.67
N GLU A 89 -0.46 9.41 12.50
CA GLU A 89 -1.77 8.77 12.41
C GLU A 89 -1.81 7.54 13.35
N TYR A 90 -2.94 7.34 14.02
CA TYR A 90 -3.16 6.13 14.79
C TYR A 90 -3.65 5.00 13.87
N VAL A 91 -2.96 3.86 13.91
CA VAL A 91 -3.38 2.65 13.20
C VAL A 91 -3.92 1.67 14.21
N ALA A 92 -5.23 1.41 14.15
CA ALA A 92 -5.92 0.47 15.04
C ALA A 92 -5.60 -0.97 14.64
N GLY A 93 -4.46 -1.46 15.12
CA GLY A 93 -3.93 -2.78 14.85
C GLY A 93 -2.73 -3.06 15.72
N SER A 94 -1.84 -3.90 15.21
CA SER A 94 -0.72 -4.45 15.97
C SER A 94 0.46 -4.66 15.03
N THR A 95 1.67 -4.85 15.53
CA THR A 95 2.83 -5.08 14.67
C THR A 95 2.81 -6.49 14.09
N LEU A 96 3.57 -6.72 13.01
CA LEU A 96 3.79 -8.06 12.49
C LEU A 96 4.65 -8.94 13.42
N GLU A 97 5.24 -8.37 14.46
CA GLU A 97 6.06 -9.09 15.45
C GLU A 97 5.33 -10.27 16.09
N GLN A 98 4.04 -10.12 16.39
CA GLN A 98 3.27 -11.23 16.98
C GLN A 98 3.11 -12.42 16.02
N TYR A 99 3.22 -12.20 14.71
CA TYR A 99 3.12 -13.23 13.67
C TYR A 99 4.48 -13.73 13.22
N ALA A 100 5.54 -13.29 13.90
CA ALA A 100 6.92 -13.67 13.66
C ALA A 100 7.31 -14.90 14.50
N GLU A 101 6.36 -15.57 15.17
CA GLU A 101 6.56 -16.73 16.03
C GLU A 101 5.89 -17.97 15.45
N VAL A 102 6.50 -19.15 15.65
CA VAL A 102 6.10 -20.42 15.03
C VAL A 102 4.63 -20.77 15.29
N ASP A 103 4.13 -20.44 16.49
CA ASP A 103 2.77 -20.78 16.91
C ASP A 103 1.70 -19.79 16.42
N ASN A 104 2.09 -18.73 15.71
CA ASN A 104 1.18 -17.67 15.26
C ASN A 104 1.49 -17.19 13.83
N LEU A 105 1.99 -18.08 12.97
CA LEU A 105 2.34 -17.72 11.59
C LEU A 105 1.10 -17.40 10.76
N LEU A 106 1.24 -16.40 9.88
CA LEU A 106 0.22 -16.06 8.90
C LEU A 106 0.18 -17.10 7.75
N PRO A 107 -0.95 -17.17 7.02
CA PRO A 107 -1.02 -17.90 5.76
C PRO A 107 0.05 -17.42 4.77
N ILE A 108 0.63 -18.34 4.00
CA ILE A 108 1.71 -18.03 3.04
C ILE A 108 1.27 -16.98 2.02
N SER A 109 0.03 -17.05 1.54
CA SER A 109 -0.56 -16.07 0.65
C SER A 109 -0.60 -14.67 1.27
N THR A 110 -1.02 -14.56 2.53
CA THR A 110 -1.04 -13.30 3.29
C THR A 110 0.37 -12.73 3.46
N VAL A 111 1.38 -13.56 3.75
CA VAL A 111 2.78 -13.09 3.86
C VAL A 111 3.30 -12.55 2.52
N ALA A 112 3.00 -13.23 1.41
CA ALA A 112 3.37 -12.75 0.07
C ALA A 112 2.67 -11.42 -0.28
N GLU A 113 1.39 -11.28 0.08
CA GLU A 113 0.64 -10.03 -0.11
C GLU A 113 1.20 -8.87 0.72
N ILE A 114 1.54 -9.13 1.99
CA ILE A 114 2.23 -8.17 2.87
C ILE A 114 3.56 -7.74 2.24
N ALA A 115 4.36 -8.69 1.76
CA ALA A 115 5.64 -8.42 1.13
C ALA A 115 5.49 -7.51 -0.09
N TYR A 116 4.49 -7.77 -0.92
CA TYR A 116 4.18 -6.92 -2.07
C TYR A 116 3.81 -5.49 -1.66
N LYS A 117 2.94 -5.34 -0.66
CA LYS A 117 2.55 -4.02 -0.12
C LYS A 117 3.77 -3.28 0.46
N CYS A 118 4.70 -4.00 1.09
CA CYS A 118 5.98 -3.45 1.54
C CYS A 118 6.87 -3.01 0.38
N CYS A 119 7.00 -3.81 -0.70
CA CYS A 119 7.74 -3.40 -1.89
C CYS A 119 7.21 -2.07 -2.46
N LYS A 120 5.88 -1.90 -2.52
CA LYS A 120 5.26 -0.66 -3.01
C LYS A 120 5.51 0.54 -2.11
N ALA A 121 5.43 0.36 -0.79
CA ALA A 121 5.78 1.40 0.17
C ALA A 121 7.25 1.83 0.06
N LEU A 122 8.17 0.87 -0.04
CA LEU A 122 9.61 1.14 -0.06
C LEU A 122 10.09 1.66 -1.41
N GLU A 123 9.46 1.26 -2.51
CA GLU A 123 9.61 1.87 -3.83
C GLU A 123 9.26 3.36 -3.79
N TYR A 124 8.10 3.69 -3.22
CA TYR A 124 7.68 5.08 -3.04
C TYR A 124 8.68 5.85 -2.16
N ALA A 125 9.10 5.30 -1.02
CA ALA A 125 10.07 5.95 -0.13
C ALA A 125 11.42 6.20 -0.84
N GLN A 126 11.90 5.23 -1.61
CA GLN A 126 13.11 5.38 -2.42
C GLN A 126 12.99 6.52 -3.43
N HIS A 127 11.86 6.64 -4.13
CA HIS A 127 11.63 7.74 -5.07
C HIS A 127 11.59 9.11 -4.38
N GLN A 128 11.21 9.16 -3.10
CA GLN A 128 11.31 10.34 -2.25
C GLN A 128 12.73 10.56 -1.66
N GLY A 129 13.71 9.75 -2.07
CA GLY A 129 15.09 9.84 -1.61
C GLY A 129 15.33 9.30 -0.20
N VAL A 130 14.43 8.47 0.32
CA VAL A 130 14.46 7.92 1.67
C VAL A 130 14.80 6.43 1.63
N ILE A 131 15.77 6.01 2.44
CA ILE A 131 16.08 4.59 2.72
C ILE A 131 15.72 4.34 4.19
N HIS A 132 14.96 3.29 4.48
CA HIS A 132 14.40 3.04 5.81
C HIS A 132 15.44 2.47 6.81
N ARG A 133 16.26 1.51 6.39
CA ARG A 133 17.39 0.89 7.12
C ARG A 133 17.07 0.04 8.35
N ASP A 134 15.80 -0.12 8.71
CA ASP A 134 15.37 -0.89 9.89
C ASP A 134 14.03 -1.61 9.62
N ILE A 135 13.95 -2.29 8.47
CA ILE A 135 12.77 -3.11 8.14
C ILE A 135 12.81 -4.40 8.95
N LYS A 136 11.78 -4.60 9.77
CA LYS A 136 11.55 -5.77 10.63
C LYS A 136 10.07 -5.87 11.01
N PRO A 137 9.58 -7.03 11.48
CA PRO A 137 8.16 -7.21 11.82
C PRO A 137 7.63 -6.17 12.83
N ALA A 138 8.42 -5.82 13.85
CA ALA A 138 8.08 -4.76 14.81
C ALA A 138 7.79 -3.37 14.21
N ASN A 139 8.33 -3.05 13.03
CA ASN A 139 8.15 -1.74 12.38
C ASN A 139 7.05 -1.76 11.29
N ILE A 140 6.39 -2.89 11.08
CA ILE A 140 5.29 -3.04 10.12
C ILE A 140 4.01 -3.27 10.90
N LEU A 141 3.12 -2.27 10.89
CA LEU A 141 1.79 -2.37 11.49
C LEU A 141 0.89 -3.19 10.57
N PHE A 142 0.08 -4.05 11.17
CA PHE A 142 -0.86 -4.95 10.54
C PHE A 142 -2.26 -4.77 11.12
N TYR A 143 -3.26 -4.64 10.25
CA TYR A 143 -4.65 -4.41 10.62
C TYR A 143 -5.61 -4.96 9.56
N GLY A 144 -6.86 -5.24 9.95
CA GLY A 144 -7.83 -5.89 9.08
C GLY A 144 -7.36 -7.28 8.65
N GLU A 145 -7.60 -7.65 7.39
CA GLU A 145 -7.27 -8.99 6.86
C GLU A 145 -5.84 -9.10 6.31
N SER A 146 -5.37 -8.08 5.59
CA SER A 146 -4.02 -8.07 4.99
C SER A 146 -3.42 -6.66 4.82
N ASN A 147 -3.94 -5.67 5.54
CA ASN A 147 -3.46 -4.29 5.39
C ASN A 147 -2.24 -4.05 6.27
N ILE A 148 -1.27 -3.33 5.70
CA ILE A 148 -0.06 -2.92 6.40
C ILE A 148 0.20 -1.42 6.29
N LYS A 149 0.92 -0.91 7.28
CA LYS A 149 1.60 0.38 7.24
C LYS A 149 3.00 0.25 7.84
N ILE A 150 4.02 0.63 7.08
CA ILE A 150 5.41 0.73 7.55
C ILE A 150 5.55 1.97 8.42
N SER A 151 6.18 1.81 9.57
CA SER A 151 6.40 2.83 10.59
C SER A 151 7.87 2.91 10.98
N ASP A 152 8.23 3.91 11.79
CA ASP A 152 9.57 4.07 12.37
C ASP A 152 10.71 4.25 11.34
N PHE A 153 10.66 5.39 10.65
CA PHE A 153 11.76 5.86 9.81
C PHE A 153 12.87 6.52 10.65
N GLY A 154 12.95 6.25 11.95
CA GLY A 154 13.92 6.83 12.87
C GLY A 154 15.38 6.48 12.53
N ALA A 155 15.61 5.34 11.87
CA ALA A 155 16.93 4.96 11.34
C ALA A 155 17.15 5.41 9.88
N ALA A 156 16.15 6.04 9.27
CA ALA A 156 16.17 6.36 7.85
C ALA A 156 17.28 7.37 7.51
N THR A 157 17.72 7.35 6.26
CA THR A 157 18.74 8.30 5.79
C THR A 157 18.35 8.82 4.41
N LEU A 158 18.51 10.12 4.22
CA LEU A 158 18.39 10.74 2.90
C LEU A 158 19.59 10.37 2.03
N VAL A 159 19.34 9.95 0.79
CA VAL A 159 20.39 9.61 -0.18
C VAL A 159 21.39 10.76 -0.31
N GLY A 160 22.67 10.51 0.00
CA GLY A 160 23.74 11.50 -0.05
C GLY A 160 24.23 12.06 1.30
N SER A 161 23.57 11.72 2.43
CA SER A 161 24.02 12.10 3.77
C SER A 161 25.05 11.10 4.32
N GLN A 162 26.27 11.54 4.64
CA GLN A 162 27.21 10.75 5.44
C GLN A 162 26.75 10.77 6.91
N THR A 163 26.32 9.63 7.43
CA THR A 163 26.03 9.51 8.87
C THR A 163 26.64 8.23 9.43
N THR A 164 27.45 8.40 10.47
CA THR A 164 28.05 7.36 11.31
C THR A 164 26.96 6.58 12.04
N GLN A 165 26.95 5.26 11.85
CA GLN A 165 26.07 4.36 12.57
C GLN A 165 26.36 4.43 14.09
N VAL A 166 25.32 4.31 14.93
CA VAL A 166 25.52 4.00 16.35
C VAL A 166 25.82 2.50 16.41
N SER A 167 27.10 2.14 16.32
CA SER A 167 27.54 0.79 16.67
C SER A 167 27.20 0.53 18.15
N GLY A 168 26.39 -0.51 18.43
CA GLY A 168 26.25 -1.07 19.79
C GLY A 168 24.88 -1.00 20.48
N ILE A 169 23.79 -0.62 19.82
CA ILE A 169 22.44 -0.71 20.42
C ILE A 169 21.54 -1.62 19.56
N GLY A 170 21.19 -2.80 20.09
CA GLY A 170 20.29 -3.78 19.45
C GLY A 170 20.98 -4.96 18.77
N SER A 171 20.18 -5.93 18.31
CA SER A 171 20.62 -7.10 17.54
C SER A 171 20.67 -6.75 16.04
N PRO A 172 21.75 -7.08 15.32
CA PRO A 172 21.89 -6.77 13.89
C PRO A 172 21.11 -7.73 12.98
N ALA A 173 20.19 -8.54 13.52
CA ALA A 173 19.56 -9.67 12.84
C ALA A 173 18.88 -9.35 11.49
N TYR A 174 18.44 -8.12 11.29
CA TYR A 174 17.79 -7.66 10.04
C TYR A 174 18.69 -6.79 9.16
N MET A 175 19.92 -6.50 9.60
CA MET A 175 20.84 -5.62 8.87
C MET A 175 21.44 -6.33 7.65
N SER A 176 21.62 -5.56 6.58
CA SER A 176 22.27 -6.04 5.37
C SER A 176 23.79 -6.22 5.54
N PRO A 177 24.45 -7.03 4.68
CA PRO A 177 25.90 -7.18 4.69
C PRO A 177 26.64 -5.85 4.52
N GLU A 178 26.12 -4.94 3.70
CA GLU A 178 26.67 -3.60 3.51
C GLU A 178 26.48 -2.70 4.75
N GLN A 179 25.38 -2.86 5.51
CA GLN A 179 25.20 -2.14 6.78
C GLN A 179 26.22 -2.58 7.82
N VAL A 180 26.37 -3.90 8.05
CA VAL A 180 27.26 -4.43 9.10
C VAL A 180 28.76 -4.27 8.76
N LYS A 181 29.09 -4.11 7.48
CA LYS A 181 30.44 -3.75 7.01
C LYS A 181 30.70 -2.24 6.97
N GLU A 182 29.72 -1.43 7.38
CA GLU A 182 29.76 0.04 7.32
C GLU A 182 30.08 0.58 5.91
N LEU A 183 29.63 -0.13 4.86
CA LEU A 183 29.74 0.31 3.48
C LEU A 183 28.63 1.30 3.14
N LYS A 184 28.76 1.95 1.98
CA LYS A 184 27.73 2.86 1.48
C LYS A 184 26.43 2.07 1.23
N VAL A 185 25.39 2.44 1.97
CA VAL A 185 24.04 1.85 1.83
C VAL A 185 23.25 2.49 0.68
N SER A 186 22.31 1.72 0.14
CA SER A 186 21.32 2.15 -0.88
C SER A 186 19.98 1.45 -0.61
N HIS A 187 18.99 1.60 -1.49
CA HIS A 187 17.71 0.88 -1.40
C HIS A 187 17.88 -0.64 -1.32
N GLN A 188 19.01 -1.16 -1.82
CA GLN A 188 19.39 -2.57 -1.71
C GLN A 188 19.38 -3.07 -0.27
N THR A 189 19.72 -2.21 0.69
CA THR A 189 19.69 -2.56 2.11
C THR A 189 18.27 -2.91 2.57
N ASP A 190 17.27 -2.13 2.18
CA ASP A 190 15.89 -2.38 2.56
C ASP A 190 15.33 -3.64 1.86
N ILE A 191 15.78 -3.95 0.63
CA ILE A 191 15.43 -5.20 -0.05
C ILE A 191 15.90 -6.41 0.75
N TYR A 192 17.14 -6.36 1.26
CA TYR A 192 17.68 -7.44 2.10
C TYR A 192 16.90 -7.59 3.40
N SER A 193 16.68 -6.48 4.13
CA SER A 193 15.96 -6.48 5.39
C SER A 193 14.50 -6.95 5.23
N LEU A 194 13.86 -6.61 4.11
CA LEU A 194 12.55 -7.16 3.77
C LEU A 194 12.63 -8.67 3.54
N GLY A 195 13.64 -9.17 2.81
CA GLY A 195 13.88 -10.61 2.65
C GLY A 195 14.01 -11.35 4.00
N VAL A 196 14.80 -10.82 4.94
CA VAL A 196 14.92 -11.35 6.30
C VAL A 196 13.56 -11.32 7.04
N THR A 197 12.80 -10.24 6.86
CA THR A 197 11.46 -10.10 7.44
C THR A 197 10.49 -11.17 6.91
N LEU A 198 10.48 -11.40 5.59
CA LEU A 198 9.69 -12.46 4.96
C LEU A 198 10.10 -13.83 5.52
N TYR A 199 11.39 -14.09 5.64
CA TYR A 199 11.91 -15.33 6.22
C TYR A 199 11.33 -15.59 7.61
N LYS A 200 11.39 -14.58 8.49
CA LYS A 200 10.88 -14.67 9.86
C LYS A 200 9.36 -14.83 9.90
N LEU A 201 8.60 -14.15 9.04
CA LEU A 201 7.14 -14.29 8.96
C LEU A 201 6.69 -15.63 8.37
N LEU A 202 7.51 -16.25 7.51
CA LEU A 202 7.22 -17.56 6.94
C LEU A 202 7.54 -18.68 7.91
N THR A 203 8.62 -18.57 8.69
CA THR A 203 9.20 -19.70 9.44
C THR A 203 9.09 -19.56 10.95
N GLY A 204 8.81 -18.36 11.45
CA GLY A 204 8.90 -18.04 12.88
C GLY A 204 10.34 -17.94 13.41
N LYS A 205 11.35 -18.06 12.54
CA LYS A 205 12.77 -18.08 12.90
C LYS A 205 13.56 -17.03 12.13
N LEU A 206 14.66 -16.57 12.72
CA LEU A 206 15.63 -15.76 11.97
C LEU A 206 16.42 -16.67 11.02
N PRO A 207 16.85 -16.16 9.86
CA PRO A 207 17.66 -16.93 8.92
C PRO A 207 19.06 -17.25 9.45
N PHE A 208 19.54 -16.44 10.39
CA PHE A 208 20.80 -16.64 11.10
C PHE A 208 20.53 -16.66 12.59
N ASP A 209 21.07 -17.66 13.26
CA ASP A 209 21.09 -17.76 14.72
C ASP A 209 22.54 -17.67 15.20
N ALA A 210 22.78 -16.84 16.21
CA ALA A 210 24.11 -16.61 16.76
C ALA A 210 24.03 -16.16 18.22
N SER A 211 24.97 -16.64 19.04
CA SER A 211 25.00 -16.39 20.49
C SER A 211 25.40 -14.96 20.88
N ASN A 212 25.94 -14.17 19.95
CA ASN A 212 26.38 -12.80 20.18
C ASN A 212 26.44 -12.00 18.87
N ASN A 213 26.53 -10.67 18.98
CA ASN A 213 26.52 -9.75 17.84
C ASN A 213 27.69 -9.97 16.84
N HIS A 214 28.89 -10.31 17.31
CA HIS A 214 30.02 -10.56 16.41
C HIS A 214 29.80 -11.81 15.55
N SER A 215 29.30 -12.89 16.16
CA SER A 215 28.92 -14.11 15.44
C SER A 215 27.75 -13.86 14.48
N MET A 216 26.77 -13.03 14.87
CA MET A 216 25.66 -12.64 14.00
C MET A 216 26.16 -11.89 12.75
N ILE A 217 27.05 -10.91 12.93
CA ILE A 217 27.67 -10.17 11.82
C ILE A 217 28.45 -11.14 10.91
N TYR A 218 29.20 -12.08 11.48
CA TYR A 218 29.90 -13.09 10.69
C TYR A 218 28.94 -13.95 9.86
N HIS A 219 27.81 -14.37 10.43
CA HIS A 219 26.78 -15.13 9.70
C HIS A 219 26.18 -14.32 8.55
N ILE A 220 25.75 -13.09 8.80
CA ILE A 220 25.20 -12.17 7.79
C ILE A 220 26.16 -12.02 6.60
N ILE A 221 27.47 -11.94 6.87
CA ILE A 221 28.48 -11.72 5.84
C ILE A 221 28.87 -13.00 5.09
N ASN A 222 28.87 -14.16 5.75
CA ASN A 222 29.57 -15.36 5.24
C ASN A 222 28.70 -16.60 5.11
N ILE A 223 27.64 -16.77 5.90
CA ILE A 223 26.87 -18.02 5.97
C ILE A 223 25.61 -17.92 5.12
N ASP A 224 25.34 -18.93 4.29
CA ASP A 224 24.09 -18.98 3.51
C ASP A 224 22.94 -19.46 4.40
N PRO A 225 21.76 -18.80 4.35
CA PRO A 225 20.63 -19.21 5.16
C PRO A 225 19.97 -20.47 4.59
N PRO A 226 19.42 -21.36 5.43
CA PRO A 226 18.61 -22.47 4.94
C PRO A 226 17.32 -21.95 4.29
N PRO A 227 16.78 -22.58 3.23
CA PRO A 227 15.53 -22.11 2.61
C PRO A 227 14.35 -22.19 3.60
N PRO A 228 13.37 -21.26 3.53
CA PRO A 228 12.18 -21.29 4.38
C PRO A 228 11.45 -22.64 4.41
N SER A 229 11.39 -23.36 3.29
CA SER A 229 10.82 -24.72 3.20
C SER A 229 11.46 -25.75 4.14
N SER A 230 12.68 -25.50 4.62
CA SER A 230 13.35 -26.33 5.63
C SER A 230 12.64 -26.30 6.99
N TYR A 231 11.92 -25.21 7.28
CA TYR A 231 11.20 -25.01 8.55
C TYR A 231 9.68 -25.02 8.37
N ARG A 232 9.18 -24.66 7.19
CA ARG A 232 7.74 -24.71 6.83
C ARG A 232 7.56 -25.44 5.50
N PRO A 233 7.42 -26.78 5.49
CA PRO A 233 7.40 -27.60 4.28
C PRO A 233 6.30 -27.24 3.26
N GLU A 234 5.25 -26.53 3.68
CA GLU A 234 4.20 -26.01 2.81
C GLU A 234 4.68 -24.85 1.92
N THR A 235 5.85 -24.29 2.20
CA THR A 235 6.49 -23.25 1.38
C THR A 235 7.01 -23.87 0.09
N SER A 236 6.64 -23.30 -1.06
CA SER A 236 7.11 -23.79 -2.36
C SER A 236 8.56 -23.37 -2.63
N ALA A 237 9.24 -24.13 -3.49
CA ALA A 237 10.59 -23.78 -3.96
C ALA A 237 10.66 -22.43 -4.69
N GLU A 238 9.55 -21.97 -5.27
CA GLU A 238 9.46 -20.65 -5.89
C GLU A 238 9.54 -19.54 -4.83
N LEU A 239 8.80 -19.66 -3.72
CA LEU A 239 8.86 -18.69 -2.65
C LEU A 239 10.20 -18.74 -1.90
N ASP A 240 10.82 -19.91 -1.77
CA ASP A 240 12.21 -20.02 -1.30
C ASP A 240 13.16 -19.19 -2.17
N ALA A 241 13.08 -19.33 -3.49
CA ALA A 241 13.93 -18.61 -4.42
C ALA A 241 13.75 -17.09 -4.30
N ILE A 242 12.51 -16.62 -4.15
CA ILE A 242 12.19 -15.19 -3.94
C ILE A 242 12.85 -14.67 -2.66
N VAL A 243 12.65 -15.35 -1.53
CA VAL A 243 13.19 -14.92 -0.23
C VAL A 243 14.72 -14.94 -0.23
N LEU A 244 15.32 -16.03 -0.73
CA LEU A 244 16.78 -16.18 -0.78
C LEU A 244 17.42 -15.15 -1.73
N ARG A 245 16.78 -14.85 -2.87
CA ARG A 245 17.26 -13.82 -3.79
C ARG A 245 17.23 -12.43 -3.19
N ALA A 246 16.18 -12.09 -2.42
CA ALA A 246 16.13 -10.83 -1.69
C ALA A 246 17.25 -10.72 -0.64
N MET A 247 17.64 -11.85 -0.05
CA MET A 247 18.72 -11.93 0.94
C MET A 247 20.11 -12.22 0.34
N GLU A 248 20.29 -12.10 -0.97
CA GLU A 248 21.60 -12.30 -1.59
C GLU A 248 22.64 -11.34 -1.00
N LYS A 249 23.82 -11.87 -0.70
CA LYS A 249 24.90 -11.08 -0.07
C LYS A 249 25.59 -10.17 -1.08
N ASP A 250 25.69 -10.64 -2.32
CA ASP A 250 26.18 -9.86 -3.45
C ASP A 250 25.02 -9.00 -3.99
N VAL A 251 25.18 -7.69 -3.86
CA VAL A 251 24.19 -6.70 -4.32
C VAL A 251 23.88 -6.86 -5.80
N ALA A 252 24.83 -7.32 -6.63
CA ALA A 252 24.59 -7.53 -8.07
C ALA A 252 23.67 -8.73 -8.38
N LYS A 253 23.52 -9.67 -7.43
CA LYS A 253 22.67 -10.87 -7.57
C LYS A 253 21.31 -10.71 -6.91
N ARG A 254 21.18 -9.74 -6.01
CA ARG A 254 19.91 -9.34 -5.37
C ARG A 254 18.94 -8.75 -6.41
N TYR A 255 17.67 -8.62 -6.05
CA TYR A 255 16.73 -7.81 -6.83
C TYR A 255 17.26 -6.39 -7.03
N GLN A 256 17.31 -5.93 -8.28
CA GLN A 256 17.88 -4.61 -8.58
C GLN A 256 16.87 -3.48 -8.35
N THR A 257 15.58 -3.79 -8.48
CA THR A 257 14.47 -2.85 -8.31
C THR A 257 13.35 -3.46 -7.46
N TRP A 258 12.54 -2.61 -6.83
CA TRP A 258 11.34 -3.04 -6.13
C TRP A 258 10.30 -3.64 -7.07
N GLU A 259 10.19 -3.13 -8.30
CA GLU A 259 9.30 -3.67 -9.33
C GLU A 259 9.64 -5.13 -9.67
N GLU A 260 10.93 -5.47 -9.79
CA GLU A 260 11.38 -6.84 -10.02
C GLU A 260 10.98 -7.78 -8.87
N PHE A 261 11.18 -7.36 -7.63
CA PHE A 261 10.79 -8.14 -6.46
C PHE A 261 9.27 -8.29 -6.37
N ALA A 262 8.53 -7.20 -6.58
CA ALA A 262 7.06 -7.22 -6.60
C ALA A 262 6.51 -8.12 -7.72
N HIS A 263 7.15 -8.15 -8.89
CA HIS A 263 6.75 -8.99 -10.01
C HIS A 263 6.78 -10.48 -9.67
N ASP A 264 7.87 -10.96 -9.05
CA ASP A 264 7.98 -12.37 -8.66
C ASP A 264 6.93 -12.74 -7.59
N LEU A 265 6.65 -11.84 -6.63
CA LEU A 265 5.60 -12.04 -5.62
C LEU A 265 4.20 -12.14 -6.24
N VAL A 266 3.91 -11.33 -7.26
CA VAL A 266 2.66 -11.43 -8.03
C VAL A 266 2.59 -12.74 -8.81
N GLY A 267 3.68 -13.13 -9.46
CA GLY A 267 3.77 -14.39 -10.20
C GLY A 267 3.48 -15.61 -9.32
N PHE A 268 3.98 -15.58 -8.08
CA PHE A 268 3.69 -16.58 -7.06
C PHE A 268 2.22 -16.55 -6.59
N SER A 269 1.68 -15.36 -6.28
CA SER A 269 0.31 -15.22 -5.77
C SER A 269 -0.75 -15.76 -6.74
N ARG A 270 -0.61 -15.45 -8.04
CA ARG A 270 -1.52 -15.95 -9.10
C ARG A 270 -1.60 -17.48 -9.19
N LYS A 271 -0.50 -18.18 -8.86
CA LYS A 271 -0.47 -19.65 -8.84
C LYS A 271 -1.24 -20.22 -7.65
N ILE A 272 -1.16 -19.57 -6.49
CA ILE A 272 -1.94 -19.96 -5.30
C ILE A 272 -3.43 -19.72 -5.54
N GLU A 273 -3.77 -18.58 -6.14
CA GLU A 273 -5.16 -18.12 -6.41
C GLU A 273 -5.99 -19.09 -7.24
N THR A 274 -5.36 -19.78 -8.20
CA THR A 274 -6.02 -20.80 -9.04
C THR A 274 -6.67 -21.91 -8.19
N THR A 275 -6.29 -22.02 -6.91
CA THR A 275 -6.77 -23.01 -5.96
C THR A 275 -7.80 -22.47 -4.96
N GLN A 276 -7.90 -21.15 -4.73
CA GLN A 276 -8.65 -20.57 -3.59
C GLN A 276 -9.76 -19.56 -3.96
N GLY A 277 -9.84 -19.05 -5.19
CA GLY A 277 -11.01 -18.30 -5.67
C GLY A 277 -11.22 -16.86 -5.13
N GLU A 278 -10.42 -16.40 -4.17
CA GLU A 278 -10.32 -15.00 -3.76
C GLU A 278 -9.37 -14.20 -4.67
N ILE A 279 -9.69 -12.92 -4.92
CA ILE A 279 -8.83 -12.00 -5.68
C ILE A 279 -8.07 -11.15 -4.65
N PHE A 280 -6.75 -11.32 -4.59
CA PHE A 280 -5.90 -10.56 -3.68
C PHE A 280 -5.72 -9.11 -4.14
N ASP A 281 -5.35 -8.21 -3.22
CA ASP A 281 -5.19 -6.79 -3.57
C ASP A 281 -4.06 -6.56 -4.59
N THR A 282 -3.06 -7.45 -4.63
CA THR A 282 -2.00 -7.50 -5.65
C THR A 282 -2.58 -7.59 -7.07
N GLU A 283 -3.48 -8.55 -7.30
CA GLU A 283 -4.13 -8.74 -8.59
C GLU A 283 -5.06 -7.58 -8.92
N LYS A 284 -5.85 -7.12 -7.95
CA LYS A 284 -6.72 -5.95 -8.13
C LYS A 284 -5.92 -4.72 -8.55
N PHE A 285 -4.76 -4.49 -7.93
CA PHE A 285 -3.87 -3.38 -8.26
C PHE A 285 -3.34 -3.47 -9.69
N ASP A 286 -2.86 -4.64 -10.09
CA ASP A 286 -2.40 -4.87 -11.47
C ASP A 286 -3.52 -4.67 -12.48
N ILE A 287 -4.73 -5.15 -12.17
CA ILE A 287 -5.90 -4.93 -13.01
C ILE A 287 -6.13 -3.44 -13.18
N LEU A 288 -6.17 -2.65 -12.10
CA LEU A 288 -6.35 -1.20 -12.16
C LEU A 288 -5.33 -0.54 -13.09
N ARG A 289 -4.04 -0.87 -12.96
CA ARG A 289 -2.96 -0.33 -13.82
C ARG A 289 -3.18 -0.58 -15.31
N THR A 290 -3.90 -1.64 -15.68
CA THR A 290 -4.17 -1.97 -17.08
C THR A 290 -5.42 -1.27 -17.65
N LEU A 291 -6.24 -0.63 -16.83
CA LEU A 291 -7.49 -0.01 -17.28
C LEU A 291 -7.24 1.42 -17.75
N SER A 292 -7.81 1.76 -18.91
CA SER A 292 -7.71 3.10 -19.50
C SER A 292 -8.27 4.20 -18.59
N PHE A 293 -9.26 3.89 -17.76
CA PHE A 293 -9.84 4.82 -16.78
C PHE A 293 -8.78 5.32 -15.78
N PHE A 294 -7.84 4.47 -15.38
CA PHE A 294 -6.82 4.79 -14.38
C PHE A 294 -5.46 5.14 -14.99
N LYS A 295 -5.40 5.43 -16.28
CA LYS A 295 -4.13 5.66 -17.00
C LYS A 295 -3.26 6.78 -16.38
N ASN A 296 -3.89 7.80 -15.81
CA ASN A 296 -3.22 8.95 -15.21
C ASN A 296 -3.01 8.80 -13.69
N PHE A 297 -3.48 7.70 -13.10
CA PHE A 297 -3.35 7.46 -11.67
C PHE A 297 -1.95 6.90 -11.37
N ASN A 298 -1.29 7.47 -10.38
CA ASN A 298 -0.08 6.93 -9.81
C ASN A 298 -0.38 5.81 -8.80
N ASP A 299 0.67 5.11 -8.34
CA ASP A 299 0.52 3.97 -7.42
C ASP A 299 -0.20 4.36 -6.11
N VAL A 300 -0.04 5.59 -5.59
CA VAL A 300 -0.73 6.07 -4.38
C VAL A 300 -2.24 6.16 -4.62
N GLU A 301 -2.64 6.80 -5.72
CA GLU A 301 -4.04 7.02 -6.09
C GLU A 301 -4.73 5.68 -6.44
N LEU A 302 -3.99 4.74 -7.05
CA LEU A 302 -4.48 3.39 -7.34
C LEU A 302 -4.72 2.57 -6.07
N TRP A 303 -3.79 2.60 -5.12
CA TRP A 303 -3.98 1.93 -3.82
C TRP A 303 -5.12 2.54 -3.02
N GLU A 304 -5.25 3.87 -3.06
CA GLU A 304 -6.40 4.54 -2.45
C GLU A 304 -7.71 4.12 -3.12
N THR A 305 -7.73 4.05 -4.45
CA THR A 305 -8.87 3.53 -5.23
C THR A 305 -9.26 2.13 -4.77
N LEU A 306 -8.29 1.23 -4.58
CA LEU A 306 -8.57 -0.11 -4.05
C LEU A 306 -9.28 -0.05 -2.71
N ARG A 307 -8.78 0.75 -1.77
CA ARG A 307 -9.32 0.88 -0.41
C ARG A 307 -10.76 1.40 -0.38
N ILE A 308 -11.10 2.32 -1.30
CA ILE A 308 -12.45 2.89 -1.37
C ILE A 308 -13.40 2.10 -2.28
N SER A 309 -12.93 1.00 -2.88
CA SER A 309 -13.69 0.20 -3.84
C SER A 309 -14.14 -1.15 -3.29
N ARG A 310 -15.25 -1.67 -3.80
CA ARG A 310 -15.70 -3.05 -3.61
C ARG A 310 -15.59 -3.80 -4.92
N TRP A 311 -15.08 -5.01 -4.89
CA TRP A 311 -14.91 -5.84 -6.09
C TRP A 311 -15.99 -6.90 -6.15
N ARG A 312 -16.72 -6.96 -7.27
CA ARG A 312 -17.87 -7.87 -7.44
C ARG A 312 -17.72 -8.74 -8.67
N LYS A 313 -17.77 -10.06 -8.46
CA LYS A 313 -17.92 -11.05 -9.53
C LYS A 313 -19.41 -11.13 -9.88
N ILE A 314 -19.73 -10.96 -11.15
CA ILE A 314 -21.09 -10.97 -11.70
C ILE A 314 -21.18 -12.06 -12.75
N THR A 315 -22.24 -12.85 -12.71
CA THR A 315 -22.46 -13.95 -13.66
C THR A 315 -23.17 -13.46 -14.92
N ALA A 316 -22.95 -14.14 -16.05
CA ALA A 316 -23.65 -13.81 -17.29
C ALA A 316 -25.19 -13.81 -17.10
N LYS A 317 -25.85 -12.79 -17.67
CA LYS A 317 -27.30 -12.48 -17.58
C LYS A 317 -27.77 -11.88 -16.26
N GLU A 318 -26.88 -11.69 -15.29
CA GLU A 318 -27.22 -11.01 -14.05
C GLU A 318 -27.47 -9.51 -14.27
N HIS A 319 -28.51 -8.97 -13.62
CA HIS A 319 -28.84 -7.55 -13.66
C HIS A 319 -27.97 -6.79 -12.64
N ILE A 320 -27.20 -5.82 -13.13
CA ILE A 320 -26.32 -4.99 -12.31
C ILE A 320 -27.05 -3.71 -11.88
N LEU A 321 -27.76 -3.06 -12.82
CA LEU A 321 -28.60 -1.88 -12.57
C LEU A 321 -29.94 -2.06 -13.27
N ARG A 322 -31.02 -1.56 -12.67
CA ARG A 322 -32.35 -1.54 -13.27
C ARG A 322 -32.82 -0.12 -13.58
N ASP A 323 -33.53 0.06 -14.68
CA ASP A 323 -34.18 1.33 -15.00
C ASP A 323 -35.18 1.72 -13.89
N GLY A 324 -35.15 2.99 -13.46
CA GLY A 324 -35.97 3.53 -12.37
C GLY A 324 -35.48 3.24 -10.95
N GLU A 325 -34.46 2.38 -10.78
CA GLU A 325 -33.86 2.09 -9.48
C GLU A 325 -33.13 3.31 -8.91
N THR A 326 -33.15 3.46 -7.59
CA THR A 326 -32.38 4.49 -6.87
C THR A 326 -31.06 3.90 -6.39
N GLY A 327 -29.94 4.55 -6.70
CA GLY A 327 -28.63 4.16 -6.19
C GLY A 327 -27.55 5.15 -6.62
N CYS A 328 -26.58 5.38 -5.75
CA CYS A 328 -25.51 6.36 -5.94
C CYS A 328 -24.22 5.77 -6.52
N CYS A 329 -23.93 4.48 -6.29
CA CYS A 329 -22.68 3.85 -6.73
C CYS A 329 -22.46 3.96 -8.24
N PHE A 330 -21.20 4.04 -8.64
CA PHE A 330 -20.79 3.82 -10.03
C PHE A 330 -19.85 2.64 -10.12
N TYR A 331 -19.68 2.12 -11.34
CA TYR A 331 -18.98 0.87 -11.59
C TYR A 331 -17.98 1.05 -12.72
N ILE A 332 -16.79 0.48 -12.56
CA ILE A 332 -15.77 0.39 -13.59
C ILE A 332 -15.56 -1.08 -13.95
N MET A 333 -15.54 -1.38 -15.25
CA MET A 333 -15.38 -2.73 -15.78
C MET A 333 -13.93 -3.20 -15.68
N ALA A 334 -13.63 -4.11 -14.75
CA ALA A 334 -12.31 -4.75 -14.68
C ALA A 334 -12.15 -5.85 -15.74
N GLN A 335 -13.20 -6.66 -15.95
CA GLN A 335 -13.23 -7.75 -16.94
C GLN A 335 -14.66 -8.00 -17.44
N GLY A 336 -14.79 -8.70 -18.57
CA GLY A 336 -16.07 -9.09 -19.15
C GLY A 336 -16.72 -8.02 -20.02
N THR A 337 -18.02 -8.17 -20.28
CA THR A 337 -18.80 -7.25 -21.11
C THR A 337 -20.22 -7.11 -20.57
N VAL A 338 -20.72 -5.88 -20.49
CA VAL A 338 -22.09 -5.57 -20.03
C VAL A 338 -22.88 -4.87 -21.11
N ARG A 339 -24.18 -5.16 -21.15
CA ARG A 339 -25.15 -4.62 -22.08
C ARG A 339 -25.95 -3.53 -21.38
N VAL A 340 -25.99 -2.34 -21.96
CA VAL A 340 -26.81 -1.22 -21.51
C VAL A 340 -28.04 -1.12 -22.39
N SER A 341 -29.24 -1.13 -21.81
CA SER A 341 -30.49 -1.03 -22.56
C SER A 341 -31.50 -0.10 -21.91
N LYS A 342 -32.37 0.49 -22.72
CA LYS A 342 -33.50 1.29 -22.26
C LYS A 342 -34.77 0.81 -22.93
N ASN A 343 -35.83 0.56 -22.17
CA ASN A 343 -37.09 0.02 -22.67
C ASN A 343 -36.89 -1.23 -23.56
N GLY A 344 -35.98 -2.13 -23.15
CA GLY A 344 -35.63 -3.35 -23.89
C GLY A 344 -34.74 -3.15 -25.13
N ARG A 345 -34.56 -1.91 -25.63
CA ARG A 345 -33.68 -1.63 -26.78
C ARG A 345 -32.22 -1.51 -26.34
N LEU A 346 -31.33 -2.16 -27.07
CA LEU A 346 -29.88 -2.06 -26.87
C LEU A 346 -29.43 -0.62 -27.12
N PHE A 347 -28.83 0.00 -26.11
CA PHE A 347 -28.31 1.36 -26.19
C PHE A 347 -26.79 1.37 -26.39
N ASN A 348 -26.07 0.55 -25.61
CA ASN A 348 -24.62 0.43 -25.71
C ASN A 348 -24.11 -0.93 -25.20
N LEU A 349 -22.88 -1.26 -25.56
CA LEU A 349 -22.13 -2.38 -25.03
C LEU A 349 -20.85 -1.83 -24.38
N LEU A 350 -20.62 -2.17 -23.12
CA LEU A 350 -19.46 -1.70 -22.37
C LEU A 350 -18.49 -2.85 -22.12
N HIS A 351 -17.20 -2.53 -22.21
CA HIS A 351 -16.08 -3.47 -22.14
C HIS A 351 -15.12 -3.11 -21.01
N LYS A 352 -14.07 -3.91 -20.85
CA LYS A 352 -12.97 -3.64 -19.91
C LYS A 352 -12.49 -2.18 -20.04
N GLY A 353 -12.43 -1.47 -18.91
CA GLY A 353 -12.03 -0.07 -18.80
C GLY A 353 -13.18 0.94 -18.90
N ASP A 354 -14.37 0.54 -19.33
CA ASP A 354 -15.53 1.43 -19.37
C ASP A 354 -16.15 1.59 -17.98
N CYS A 355 -16.66 2.79 -17.70
CA CYS A 355 -17.38 3.13 -16.47
C CYS A 355 -18.88 3.28 -16.74
N PHE A 356 -19.75 2.97 -15.78
CA PHE A 356 -21.20 3.24 -15.88
C PHE A 356 -21.82 3.55 -14.53
N GLY A 357 -22.99 4.19 -14.57
CA GLY A 357 -23.68 4.66 -13.36
C GLY A 357 -23.10 5.95 -12.79
N GLU A 358 -22.13 6.56 -13.46
CA GLU A 358 -21.46 7.80 -13.06
C GLU A 358 -22.40 8.99 -12.96
N MET A 359 -23.53 8.96 -13.67
CA MET A 359 -24.52 10.04 -13.61
C MET A 359 -25.08 10.23 -12.20
N ALA A 360 -25.10 9.17 -11.38
CA ALA A 360 -25.49 9.29 -9.98
C ALA A 360 -24.43 9.98 -9.10
N HIS A 361 -23.18 10.08 -9.57
CA HIS A 361 -22.12 10.87 -8.94
C HIS A 361 -22.24 12.37 -9.27
N PHE A 362 -22.71 12.72 -10.48
CA PHE A 362 -22.81 14.10 -10.96
C PHE A 362 -24.18 14.76 -10.78
N LEU A 363 -25.26 13.98 -10.71
CA LEU A 363 -26.64 14.45 -10.59
C LEU A 363 -27.15 14.25 -9.16
N GLU A 364 -28.14 15.05 -8.76
CA GLU A 364 -28.71 15.11 -7.40
C GLU A 364 -28.95 13.73 -6.74
N ARG A 365 -28.90 13.68 -5.41
CA ARG A 365 -28.98 12.46 -4.56
C ARG A 365 -30.20 11.56 -4.81
N SER A 366 -31.22 12.04 -5.51
CA SER A 366 -32.41 11.27 -5.91
C SER A 366 -32.41 10.81 -7.38
N PHE A 367 -31.25 10.77 -8.04
CA PHE A 367 -31.15 10.32 -9.42
C PHE A 367 -31.63 8.87 -9.55
N LYS A 368 -32.68 8.67 -10.36
CA LYS A 368 -33.13 7.34 -10.77
C LYS A 368 -32.32 6.90 -11.97
N ARG A 369 -31.84 5.66 -11.95
CA ARG A 369 -31.17 5.05 -13.10
C ARG A 369 -32.09 5.15 -14.32
N SER A 370 -31.51 5.42 -15.49
CA SER A 370 -32.24 5.70 -16.74
C SER A 370 -32.16 4.56 -17.76
N THR A 371 -31.45 3.47 -17.40
CA THR A 371 -31.13 2.32 -18.25
C THR A 371 -30.93 1.07 -17.40
N ASP A 372 -31.32 -0.09 -17.92
CA ASP A 372 -30.88 -1.39 -17.42
C ASP A 372 -29.43 -1.68 -17.84
N VAL A 373 -28.64 -2.24 -16.91
CA VAL A 373 -27.30 -2.76 -17.18
C VAL A 373 -27.25 -4.22 -16.79
N ILE A 374 -26.96 -5.10 -17.77
CA ILE A 374 -27.02 -6.55 -17.61
C ILE A 374 -25.72 -7.17 -18.12
N ALA A 375 -25.14 -8.09 -17.35
CA ALA A 375 -23.94 -8.81 -17.76
C ALA A 375 -24.19 -9.68 -19.00
N LYS A 376 -23.36 -9.54 -20.04
CA LYS A 376 -23.42 -10.39 -21.24
C LYS A 376 -22.55 -11.64 -21.07
N THR A 377 -21.42 -11.49 -20.41
CA THR A 377 -20.49 -12.54 -19.98
C THR A 377 -20.33 -12.47 -18.47
N ASP A 378 -19.64 -13.44 -17.88
CA ASP A 378 -19.11 -13.25 -16.54
C ASP A 378 -18.22 -11.99 -16.53
N ALA A 379 -18.36 -11.20 -15.48
CA ALA A 379 -17.74 -9.89 -15.37
C ALA A 379 -17.20 -9.65 -13.97
N LEU A 380 -16.13 -8.86 -13.89
CA LEU A 380 -15.57 -8.36 -12.64
C LEU A 380 -15.77 -6.85 -12.63
N LEU A 381 -16.43 -6.34 -11.58
CA LEU A 381 -16.76 -4.94 -11.42
C LEU A 381 -16.02 -4.34 -10.23
N ILE A 382 -15.60 -3.08 -10.41
CA ILE A 382 -15.06 -2.22 -9.36
C ILE A 382 -16.18 -1.24 -9.01
N GLU A 383 -16.83 -1.46 -7.88
CA GLU A 383 -17.90 -0.63 -7.36
C GLU A 383 -17.33 0.46 -6.43
N ILE A 384 -17.70 1.71 -6.68
CA ILE A 384 -17.27 2.85 -5.88
C ILE A 384 -18.50 3.65 -5.45
N ASP A 385 -18.56 3.93 -4.16
CA ASP A 385 -19.56 4.81 -3.57
C ASP A 385 -19.08 6.28 -3.66
N PRO A 386 -19.82 7.18 -4.32
CA PRO A 386 -19.53 8.61 -4.36
C PRO A 386 -19.26 9.24 -2.99
N ASP A 387 -19.99 8.84 -1.95
CA ASP A 387 -19.84 9.43 -0.62
C ASP A 387 -18.49 9.03 -0.01
N VAL A 388 -18.02 7.81 -0.25
CA VAL A 388 -16.68 7.37 0.16
C VAL A 388 -15.61 8.09 -0.65
N LEU A 389 -15.79 8.24 -1.97
CA LEU A 389 -14.87 8.96 -2.84
C LEU A 389 -14.72 10.44 -2.44
N MET A 390 -15.77 11.10 -1.96
CA MET A 390 -15.68 12.48 -1.46
C MET A 390 -14.69 12.63 -0.30
N HIS A 391 -14.48 11.58 0.49
CA HIS A 391 -13.55 11.57 1.62
C HIS A 391 -12.14 11.10 1.25
N ALA A 392 -11.89 10.72 -0.02
CA ALA A 392 -10.56 10.38 -0.51
C ALA A 392 -9.61 11.60 -0.51
N THR A 393 -8.33 11.39 -0.78
CA THR A 393 -7.35 12.47 -0.95
C THR A 393 -7.75 13.40 -2.09
N THR A 394 -7.31 14.66 -2.01
CA THR A 394 -7.56 15.65 -3.06
C THR A 394 -7.03 15.21 -4.41
N ASP A 395 -5.85 14.59 -4.43
CA ASP A 395 -5.22 14.09 -5.65
C ASP A 395 -6.03 12.94 -6.26
N CYS A 396 -6.42 11.95 -5.45
CA CYS A 396 -7.28 10.86 -5.91
C CYS A 396 -8.60 11.39 -6.50
N ARG A 397 -9.30 12.29 -5.79
CA ARG A 397 -10.53 12.92 -6.31
C ARG A 397 -10.30 13.68 -7.61
N PHE A 398 -9.18 14.39 -7.72
CA PHE A 398 -8.82 15.11 -8.94
C PHE A 398 -8.66 14.15 -10.13
N GLN A 399 -7.93 13.04 -9.95
CA GLN A 399 -7.76 12.05 -11.02
C GLN A 399 -9.08 11.40 -11.43
N PHE A 400 -9.98 11.11 -10.48
CA PHE A 400 -11.33 10.64 -10.80
C PHE A 400 -12.09 11.68 -11.63
N GLY A 401 -12.05 12.95 -11.24
CA GLY A 401 -12.65 14.05 -11.99
C GLY A 401 -12.11 14.16 -13.42
N ASP A 402 -10.79 14.10 -13.59
CA ASP A 402 -10.13 14.13 -14.90
C ASP A 402 -10.52 12.94 -15.78
N ALA A 403 -10.52 11.73 -15.21
CA ALA A 403 -10.93 10.50 -15.91
C ALA A 403 -12.39 10.57 -16.36
N PHE A 404 -13.30 11.05 -15.51
CA PHE A 404 -14.70 11.24 -15.88
C PHE A 404 -14.87 12.28 -16.98
N LEU A 405 -14.14 13.40 -16.92
CA LEU A 405 -14.22 14.44 -17.94
C LEU A 405 -13.80 13.91 -19.31
N HIS A 406 -12.67 13.21 -19.38
CA HIS A 406 -12.22 12.55 -20.62
C HIS A 406 -13.25 11.53 -21.14
N MET A 407 -13.83 10.74 -20.24
CA MET A 407 -14.86 9.77 -20.61
C MET A 407 -16.12 10.46 -21.17
N LEU A 408 -16.62 11.50 -20.50
CA LEU A 408 -17.82 12.23 -20.94
C LEU A 408 -17.58 12.95 -22.26
N MET A 409 -16.41 13.56 -22.46
CA MET A 409 -16.04 14.16 -23.76
C MET A 409 -16.03 13.11 -24.88
N LYS A 410 -15.45 11.92 -24.63
CA LYS A 410 -15.45 10.82 -25.61
C LYS A 410 -16.87 10.38 -25.95
N ARG A 411 -17.75 10.24 -24.95
CA ARG A 411 -19.17 9.87 -25.15
C ARG A 411 -19.92 10.94 -25.94
N LEU A 412 -19.75 12.21 -25.59
CA LEU A 412 -20.40 13.34 -26.26
C LEU A 412 -19.96 13.44 -27.73
N SER A 413 -18.66 13.25 -28.00
CA SER A 413 -18.13 13.20 -29.37
C SER A 413 -18.79 12.09 -30.19
N VAL A 414 -18.88 10.86 -29.66
CA VAL A 414 -19.54 9.73 -30.33
C VAL A 414 -21.04 10.00 -30.54
N ALA A 415 -21.72 10.58 -29.54
CA ALA A 415 -23.13 10.94 -29.66
C ALA A 415 -23.36 12.00 -30.74
N ASN A 416 -22.54 13.06 -30.77
CA ASN A 416 -22.61 14.10 -31.79
C ASN A 416 -22.39 13.53 -33.19
N THR A 417 -21.39 12.66 -33.38
CA THR A 417 -21.16 11.99 -34.66
C THR A 417 -22.37 11.16 -35.09
N ARG A 418 -23.00 10.41 -34.18
CA ARG A 418 -24.22 9.63 -34.48
C ARG A 418 -25.40 10.53 -34.85
N ILE A 419 -25.60 11.63 -34.13
CA ILE A 419 -26.67 12.60 -34.42
C ILE A 419 -26.42 13.23 -35.79
N SER A 420 -25.20 13.65 -36.10
CA SER A 420 -24.87 14.21 -37.42
C SER A 420 -25.13 13.22 -38.56
N HIS A 421 -24.82 11.93 -38.38
CA HIS A 421 -25.14 10.91 -39.38
C HIS A 421 -26.65 10.70 -39.55
N LEU A 422 -27.43 10.73 -38.45
CA LEU A 422 -28.89 10.61 -38.52
C LEU A 422 -29.52 11.81 -39.24
N LEU A 423 -29.03 13.03 -38.97
CA LEU A 423 -29.49 14.24 -39.63
C LEU A 423 -29.13 14.27 -41.13
N ALA A 424 -27.93 13.80 -41.49
CA ALA A 424 -27.53 13.67 -42.89
C ALA A 424 -28.43 12.67 -43.65
N TYR A 425 -28.76 11.55 -43.01
CA TYR A 425 -29.68 10.55 -43.59
C TYR A 425 -31.11 11.07 -43.76
N GLN A 426 -31.60 11.93 -42.86
CA GLN A 426 -32.91 12.55 -43.01
C GLN A 426 -32.94 13.57 -44.16
N ASN A 427 -31.87 14.34 -44.34
CA ASN A 427 -31.78 15.31 -45.44
C ASN A 427 -31.66 14.63 -46.81
N GLU A 428 -30.98 13.48 -46.92
CA GLU A 428 -30.92 12.70 -48.18
C GLU A 428 -32.30 12.10 -48.55
N VAL A 429 -33.13 11.73 -47.57
CA VAL A 429 -34.48 11.21 -47.81
C VAL A 429 -35.47 12.34 -48.17
N GLU A 430 -35.28 13.54 -47.62
CA GLU A 430 -36.10 14.72 -47.99
C GLU A 430 -35.70 15.35 -49.34
N GLU A 431 -34.50 15.09 -49.88
CA GLU A 431 -34.09 15.53 -51.22
C GLU A 431 -34.47 14.53 -52.33
N GLU A 432 -34.86 13.29 -51.99
CA GLU A 432 -35.33 12.26 -52.94
C GLU A 432 -36.87 12.17 -53.09
N GLU A 433 -37.65 12.91 -52.28
CA GLU A 433 -39.11 13.13 -52.45
C GLU A 433 -39.41 14.45 -53.18
#